data_AF-A0A5B1B602-F1
#
_entry.id   AF-A0A5B1B602-F1
#
_cell.length_a   1.000
_cell.length_b   1.000
_cell.length_c   1.000
_cell.angle_alpha   90.00
_cell.angle_beta   90.00
_cell.angle_gamma   90.00
#
_symmetry.space_group_name_H-M   'P 1'
#
loop_
_entity.id
_entity.type
_entity.pdbx_description
1 polymer ?
#
loop_
_entity_poly.entity_id
_entity_poly.type
_entity_poly.pdbx_seq_one_letter_code
_entity_poly.pdbx_strand_id
1 'polypeptide(L)'
;ATSTVDPLLAPPQRILGNLTVTAHGVYAHYLLSGLPYYLQSTRRRLGVADRHQTLAREIPAGSWIFGLSVPQDQRRLLRAMLHGHRDRPHWITACQQLAPVIAAQHPRTRLYWLAMPVDAGRAGHSPLGHAARLRDWAIGRDKDSEDSVAAYQRLAHDIITALPEEFGPAPATADMIDWFWRHNTWRGVYDSPLPRRRTASEPIDGAELPEARFDDGDQHHHRSPELPLRSVAAVLGAGALGCAVAGLPAPALAGAAGAAAALLARLAGIRRIPSWTRALRVSSPEGRYPDSYQAILPVVDMPKAGIAFPGSEFLAALDDLDTGATFDFAVNLVTLSRELEFARNDRAKGNIDDQFTQRRDVRHGDAELLATARQLAEYHRQLSATIDERPLQAAFLIAVGAPDPSTLDYSVKRLREELTASG
;
A
#
# COMPACT_ATOMS: atom_id res chain seq x y z
N ALA A 1 -5.71 0.73 17.62
CA ALA A 1 -4.25 0.93 17.83
C ALA A 1 -3.89 2.41 17.68
N THR A 2 -2.74 2.86 18.14
CA THR A 2 -2.23 4.24 17.90
C THR A 2 -0.87 4.19 17.21
N SER A 3 -0.58 5.18 16.38
CA SER A 3 0.73 5.31 15.72
C SER A 3 1.89 5.54 16.70
N THR A 4 1.62 6.01 17.92
CA THR A 4 2.64 6.25 18.94
C THR A 4 3.03 5.00 19.74
N VAL A 5 2.18 3.96 19.72
CA VAL A 5 2.36 2.75 20.53
C VAL A 5 2.70 1.53 19.69
N ASP A 6 2.12 1.42 18.49
CA ASP A 6 2.34 0.29 17.59
C ASP A 6 3.48 0.60 16.60
N PRO A 7 4.64 -0.10 16.68
CA PRO A 7 5.76 0.12 15.78
C PRO A 7 5.44 -0.09 14.30
N LEU A 8 4.45 -0.93 13.97
CA LEU A 8 4.03 -1.17 12.58
C LEU A 8 3.25 0.00 11.99
N LEU A 9 2.62 0.79 12.86
CA LEU A 9 1.80 1.94 12.50
C LEU A 9 2.50 3.26 12.83
N ALA A 10 3.76 3.19 13.27
CA ALA A 10 4.51 4.33 13.71
C ALA A 10 4.93 5.19 12.52
N PRO A 11 4.90 6.53 12.68
CA PRO A 11 5.55 7.40 11.72
C PRO A 11 7.06 7.11 11.67
N PRO A 12 7.77 7.62 10.65
CA PRO A 12 9.24 7.66 10.69
C PRO A 12 9.72 8.28 12.00
N GLN A 13 10.75 7.68 12.61
CA GLN A 13 11.41 8.20 13.81
C GLN A 13 12.11 9.52 13.50
N ARG A 14 12.63 9.67 12.28
CA ARG A 14 13.31 10.87 11.83
C ARG A 14 13.25 11.01 10.32
N ILE A 15 13.17 12.25 9.83
CA ILE A 15 13.23 12.59 8.41
C ILE A 15 14.47 13.45 8.17
N LEU A 16 15.38 12.98 7.32
CA LEU A 16 16.68 13.58 7.05
C LEU A 16 16.84 13.83 5.54
N GLY A 17 16.47 15.04 5.08
CA GLY A 17 16.46 15.35 3.66
C GLY A 17 15.44 14.49 2.92
N ASN A 18 15.91 13.56 2.07
CA ASN A 18 15.07 12.60 1.36
C ASN A 18 15.02 11.21 2.02
N LEU A 19 15.59 11.06 3.23
CA LEU A 19 15.64 9.79 3.96
C LEU A 19 14.60 9.75 5.08
N THR A 20 14.03 8.57 5.32
CA THR A 20 13.27 8.25 6.54
C THR A 20 13.98 7.17 7.34
N VAL A 21 14.14 7.41 8.64
CA VAL A 21 14.58 6.40 9.59
C VAL A 21 13.34 5.84 10.27
N THR A 22 13.13 4.54 10.15
CA THR A 22 11.95 3.86 10.71
C THR A 22 12.40 2.70 11.63
N ALA A 23 11.45 2.13 12.37
CA ALA A 23 11.70 0.90 13.14
C ALA A 23 12.16 -0.27 12.25
N HIS A 24 11.76 -0.29 10.97
CA HIS A 24 11.99 -1.40 10.05
C HIS A 24 13.21 -1.23 9.13
N GLY A 25 13.76 -0.02 9.02
CA GLY A 25 14.89 0.26 8.14
C GLY A 25 15.00 1.73 7.79
N VAL A 26 15.95 2.04 6.90
CA VAL A 26 16.13 3.38 6.34
C VAL A 26 15.71 3.36 4.88
N TYR A 27 14.84 4.29 4.50
CA TYR A 27 14.33 4.41 3.13
C TYR A 27 14.68 5.75 2.53
N ALA A 28 15.02 5.75 1.24
CA ALA A 28 15.19 6.95 0.44
C ALA A 28 13.95 7.20 -0.43
N HIS A 29 13.46 8.43 -0.45
CA HIS A 29 12.22 8.83 -1.09
C HIS A 29 12.47 9.72 -2.32
N TYR A 30 11.87 9.36 -3.45
CA TYR A 30 11.99 10.09 -4.71
C TYR A 30 10.63 10.24 -5.37
N LEU A 31 10.42 11.38 -6.03
CA LEU A 31 9.32 11.56 -6.98
C LEU A 31 9.78 11.04 -8.34
N LEU A 32 8.88 10.35 -9.04
CA LEU A 32 9.09 9.88 -10.40
C LEU A 32 8.08 10.54 -11.35
N SER A 33 8.47 10.66 -12.61
CA SER A 33 7.62 11.10 -13.71
C SER A 33 6.98 9.88 -14.37
N GLY A 34 5.65 9.92 -14.51
CA GLY A 34 4.94 8.93 -15.31
C GLY A 34 5.30 9.09 -16.79
N LEU A 35 5.54 7.97 -17.48
CA LEU A 35 5.84 8.00 -18.90
C LEU A 35 4.54 8.14 -19.72
N PRO A 36 4.48 9.04 -20.72
CA PRO A 36 3.31 9.18 -21.57
C PRO A 36 3.00 7.88 -22.31
N TYR A 37 1.79 7.36 -22.13
CA TYR A 37 1.37 6.12 -22.76
C TYR A 37 0.12 6.27 -23.62
N TYR A 38 -0.87 7.04 -23.14
CA TYR A 38 -2.12 7.26 -23.86
C TYR A 38 -1.92 7.86 -25.25
N LEU A 39 -2.69 7.35 -26.21
CA LEU A 39 -2.70 7.77 -27.61
C LEU A 39 -1.32 7.71 -28.30
N GLN A 40 -0.38 6.93 -27.74
CA GLN A 40 0.93 6.70 -28.37
C GLN A 40 0.88 5.53 -29.37
N SER A 41 1.82 5.51 -30.31
CA SER A 41 2.02 4.39 -31.22
C SER A 41 2.48 3.13 -30.48
N THR A 42 2.18 1.94 -31.01
CA THR A 42 2.60 0.65 -30.41
C THR A 42 4.10 0.60 -30.13
N ARG A 43 4.93 1.12 -31.04
CA ARG A 43 6.39 1.20 -30.85
C ARG A 43 6.77 2.00 -29.60
N ARG A 44 6.13 3.16 -29.37
CA ARG A 44 6.39 3.97 -28.18
C ARG A 44 5.93 3.26 -26.91
N ARG A 45 4.78 2.58 -26.96
CA ARG A 45 4.29 1.78 -25.84
C ARG A 45 5.25 0.65 -25.48
N LEU A 46 5.81 -0.06 -26.46
CA LEU A 46 6.85 -1.07 -26.23
C LEU A 46 8.11 -0.45 -25.59
N GLY A 47 8.57 0.70 -26.06
CA GLY A 47 9.70 1.40 -25.42
C GLY A 47 9.42 1.83 -23.97
N VAL A 48 8.16 2.16 -23.64
CA VAL A 48 7.76 2.39 -22.24
C VAL A 48 7.86 1.10 -21.43
N ALA A 49 7.49 -0.05 -22.00
CA ALA A 49 7.62 -1.36 -21.36
C ALA A 49 9.08 -1.66 -21.00
N ASP A 50 9.97 -1.50 -21.98
CA ASP A 50 11.40 -1.75 -21.85
C ASP A 50 12.01 -0.90 -20.72
N ARG A 51 11.63 0.39 -20.65
CA ARG A 51 12.08 1.30 -19.57
C ARG A 51 11.58 0.85 -18.20
N HIS A 52 10.34 0.38 -18.08
CA HIS A 52 9.83 -0.15 -16.81
C HIS A 52 10.53 -1.45 -16.42
N GLN A 53 10.87 -2.30 -17.40
CA GLN A 53 11.68 -3.50 -17.17
C GLN A 53 13.07 -3.14 -16.65
N THR A 54 13.73 -2.14 -17.24
CA THR A 54 15.01 -1.62 -16.73
C THR A 54 14.87 -1.06 -15.33
N LEU A 55 13.84 -0.24 -15.06
CA LEU A 55 13.57 0.27 -13.72
C LEU A 55 13.45 -0.86 -12.70
N ALA A 56 12.69 -1.91 -13.02
CA ALA A 56 12.49 -3.05 -12.12
C ALA A 56 13.76 -3.86 -11.86
N ARG A 57 14.74 -3.84 -12.77
CA ARG A 57 16.04 -4.51 -12.62
C ARG A 57 17.00 -3.75 -11.70
N GLU A 58 16.92 -2.42 -11.72
CA GLU A 58 17.84 -1.53 -11.00
C GLU A 58 17.38 -1.22 -9.57
N ILE A 59 16.08 -1.30 -9.29
CA ILE A 59 15.56 -1.05 -7.94
C ILE A 59 15.97 -2.16 -6.94
N PRO A 60 16.29 -1.79 -5.68
CA PRO A 60 16.53 -2.77 -4.63
C PRO A 60 15.28 -3.58 -4.28
N ALA A 61 15.46 -4.82 -3.80
CA ALA A 61 14.37 -5.61 -3.22
C ALA A 61 13.74 -4.88 -2.03
N GLY A 62 12.42 -4.93 -1.91
CA GLY A 62 11.68 -4.24 -0.85
C GLY A 62 11.36 -2.77 -1.18
N SER A 63 11.59 -2.35 -2.42
CA SER A 63 11.18 -1.03 -2.89
C SER A 63 9.67 -0.93 -3.04
N TRP A 64 9.13 0.27 -2.82
CA TRP A 64 7.72 0.59 -2.96
C TRP A 64 7.52 1.70 -3.98
N ILE A 65 6.61 1.47 -4.93
CA ILE A 65 6.13 2.49 -5.86
C ILE A 65 4.69 2.83 -5.48
N PHE A 66 4.42 4.11 -5.22
CA PHE A 66 3.08 4.60 -4.95
C PHE A 66 2.59 5.44 -6.12
N GLY A 67 1.31 5.30 -6.45
CA GLY A 67 0.58 6.26 -7.27
C GLY A 67 -0.45 6.97 -6.41
N LEU A 68 -0.18 8.24 -6.09
CA LEU A 68 -0.99 9.07 -5.20
C LEU A 68 -1.86 10.04 -6.01
N SER A 69 -3.15 10.05 -5.77
CA SER A 69 -4.10 11.02 -6.29
C SER A 69 -4.02 12.28 -5.43
N VAL A 70 -3.41 13.32 -5.97
CA VAL A 70 -3.07 14.55 -5.24
C VAL A 70 -3.91 15.70 -5.76
N PRO A 71 -4.52 16.53 -4.90
CA PRO A 71 -5.24 17.72 -5.34
C PRO A 71 -4.27 18.72 -5.98
N GLN A 72 -4.70 19.35 -7.07
CA GLN A 72 -3.92 20.41 -7.69
C GLN A 72 -4.16 21.77 -7.04
N ASP A 73 -3.07 22.50 -6.77
CA ASP A 73 -3.14 23.90 -6.34
C ASP A 73 -3.75 24.74 -7.48
N GLN A 74 -4.99 25.18 -7.30
CA GLN A 74 -5.75 25.93 -8.31
C GLN A 74 -4.97 27.16 -8.82
N ARG A 75 -4.28 27.88 -7.93
CA ARG A 75 -3.48 29.06 -8.33
C ARG A 75 -2.28 28.66 -9.17
N ARG A 76 -1.71 27.47 -8.97
CA ARG A 76 -0.65 26.94 -9.84
C ARG A 76 -1.21 26.50 -11.18
N LEU A 77 -2.33 25.77 -11.18
CA LEU A 77 -2.97 25.33 -12.41
C LEU A 77 -3.32 26.51 -13.32
N LEU A 78 -3.97 27.55 -12.78
CA LEU A 78 -4.28 28.77 -13.53
C LEU A 78 -3.01 29.50 -14.02
N ARG A 79 -1.96 29.56 -13.19
CA ARG A 79 -0.67 30.15 -13.61
C ARG A 79 0.02 29.34 -14.70
N ALA A 80 -0.10 28.02 -14.67
CA ALA A 80 0.45 27.12 -15.67
C ALA A 80 -0.32 27.25 -17.00
N MET A 81 -1.66 27.35 -16.95
CA MET A 81 -2.48 27.64 -18.14
C MET A 81 -2.08 28.94 -18.84
N LEU A 82 -1.66 29.95 -18.06
CA LEU A 82 -1.20 31.24 -18.59
C LEU A 82 0.30 31.26 -18.98
N HIS A 83 1.07 30.21 -18.68
CA HIS A 83 2.49 30.18 -18.97
C HIS A 83 2.72 30.18 -20.49
N GLY A 84 3.59 31.08 -20.99
CA GLY A 84 3.87 31.22 -22.42
C GLY A 84 2.74 31.84 -23.27
N HIS A 85 1.62 32.25 -22.66
CA HIS A 85 0.43 32.76 -23.37
C HIS A 85 -0.13 34.06 -22.77
N ARG A 86 0.68 34.81 -22.04
CA ARG A 86 0.27 36.06 -21.37
C ARG A 86 0.04 37.23 -22.33
N ASP A 87 0.52 37.09 -23.56
CA ASP A 87 0.39 38.02 -24.67
C ASP A 87 -0.95 37.88 -25.41
N ARG A 88 -1.80 36.91 -25.05
CA ARG A 88 -3.05 36.57 -25.75
C ARG A 88 -4.27 36.92 -24.90
N PRO A 89 -4.91 38.10 -25.07
CA PRO A 89 -6.01 38.54 -24.22
C PRO A 89 -7.21 37.58 -24.21
N HIS A 90 -7.56 37.01 -25.36
CA HIS A 90 -8.65 36.04 -25.46
C HIS A 90 -8.41 34.78 -24.62
N TRP A 91 -7.16 34.30 -24.57
CA TRP A 91 -6.79 33.13 -23.76
C TRP A 91 -6.83 33.44 -22.28
N ILE A 92 -6.38 34.64 -21.89
CA ILE A 92 -6.47 35.12 -20.50
C ILE A 92 -7.93 35.14 -20.04
N THR A 93 -8.83 35.71 -20.85
CA THR A 93 -10.27 35.73 -20.57
C THR A 93 -10.84 34.32 -20.43
N ALA A 94 -10.49 33.40 -21.33
CA ALA A 94 -10.91 32.00 -21.25
C ALA A 94 -10.44 31.32 -19.95
N CYS A 95 -9.17 31.53 -19.55
CA CYS A 95 -8.64 31.00 -18.29
C CYS A 95 -9.39 31.57 -17.06
N GLN A 96 -9.75 32.85 -17.09
CA GLN A 96 -10.54 33.49 -16.03
C GLN A 96 -11.96 32.91 -15.95
N GLN A 97 -12.59 32.66 -17.09
CA GLN A 97 -13.92 32.03 -17.17
C GLN A 97 -13.91 30.57 -16.70
N LEU A 98 -12.80 29.85 -16.90
CA LEU A 98 -12.61 28.47 -16.43
C LEU A 98 -12.29 28.37 -14.93
N ALA A 99 -11.80 29.44 -14.30
CA ALA A 99 -11.43 29.42 -12.88
C ALA A 99 -12.53 28.88 -11.93
N PRO A 100 -13.82 29.28 -12.03
CA PRO A 100 -14.88 28.71 -11.20
C PRO A 100 -15.17 27.23 -11.50
N VAL A 101 -15.05 26.79 -12.75
CA VAL A 101 -15.23 25.38 -13.13
C VAL A 101 -14.12 24.53 -12.51
N ILE A 102 -12.88 24.99 -12.61
CA ILE A 102 -11.72 24.34 -11.98
C ILE A 102 -11.89 24.30 -10.46
N ALA A 103 -12.40 25.37 -9.85
CA ALA A 103 -12.67 25.40 -8.41
C ALA A 103 -13.70 24.33 -8.02
N ALA A 104 -14.79 24.19 -8.78
CA ALA A 104 -15.86 23.25 -8.49
C ALA A 104 -15.44 21.79 -8.68
N GLN A 105 -14.60 21.51 -9.68
CA GLN A 105 -14.19 20.16 -10.04
C GLN A 105 -13.06 19.59 -9.17
N HIS A 106 -12.37 20.41 -8.38
CA HIS A 106 -11.28 20.00 -7.49
C HIS A 106 -10.27 19.05 -8.17
N PRO A 107 -9.64 19.47 -9.29
CA PRO A 107 -8.87 18.58 -10.13
C PRO A 107 -7.72 17.92 -9.37
N ARG A 108 -7.57 16.62 -9.58
CA ARG A 108 -6.52 15.80 -8.99
C ARG A 108 -5.54 15.33 -10.07
N THR A 109 -4.36 14.93 -9.64
CA THR A 109 -3.34 14.38 -10.54
C THR A 109 -2.63 13.22 -9.87
N ARG A 110 -2.25 12.23 -10.67
CA ARG A 110 -1.48 11.08 -10.22
C ARG A 110 -0.01 11.48 -10.07
N LEU A 111 0.49 11.39 -8.85
CA LEU A 111 1.90 11.56 -8.49
C LEU A 111 2.52 10.20 -8.22
N TYR A 112 3.69 9.93 -8.81
CA TYR A 112 4.43 8.70 -8.58
C TYR A 112 5.54 8.93 -7.56
N TRP A 113 5.60 8.04 -6.57
CA TRP A 113 6.55 8.11 -5.47
C TRP A 113 7.30 6.78 -5.33
N LEU A 114 8.62 6.83 -5.27
CA LEU A 114 9.49 5.69 -4.99
C LEU A 114 10.04 5.79 -3.58
N ALA A 115 9.85 4.75 -2.77
CA ALA A 115 10.53 4.56 -1.50
C ALA A 115 11.39 3.30 -1.60
N MET A 116 12.72 3.44 -1.52
CA MET A 116 13.66 2.33 -1.68
C MET A 116 14.51 2.14 -0.43
N PRO A 117 14.72 0.89 0.02
CA PRO A 117 15.56 0.61 1.18
C PRO A 117 17.03 0.89 0.87
N VAL A 118 17.71 1.58 1.78
CA VAL A 118 19.14 1.92 1.67
C VAL A 118 19.97 1.38 2.83
N ASP A 119 19.36 0.62 3.75
CA ASP A 119 20.03 0.01 4.89
C ASP A 119 20.62 -1.38 4.62
N ALA A 120 20.30 -1.98 3.47
CA ALA A 120 20.72 -3.33 3.10
C ALA A 120 21.55 -3.38 1.79
N GLY A 121 22.12 -2.25 1.37
CA GLY A 121 22.90 -2.13 0.15
C GLY A 121 22.06 -2.23 -1.14
N ARG A 122 22.72 -2.33 -2.30
CA ARG A 122 22.04 -2.41 -3.62
C ARG A 122 21.13 -3.63 -3.79
N ALA A 123 21.35 -4.69 -3.01
CA ALA A 123 20.50 -5.89 -3.05
C ALA A 123 19.19 -5.73 -2.26
N GLY A 124 19.02 -4.64 -1.50
CA GLY A 124 17.82 -4.34 -0.72
C GLY A 124 17.47 -5.41 0.31
N HIS A 125 16.20 -5.54 0.67
CA HIS A 125 15.71 -6.51 1.66
C HIS A 125 15.59 -7.95 1.10
N SER A 126 16.60 -8.39 0.33
CA SER A 126 16.76 -9.77 -0.12
C SER A 126 17.61 -10.59 0.88
N PRO A 127 17.64 -11.93 0.78
CA PRO A 127 18.54 -12.74 1.61
C PRO A 127 20.02 -12.34 1.49
N LEU A 128 20.46 -11.94 0.29
CA LEU A 128 21.82 -11.43 0.06
C LEU A 128 22.04 -10.06 0.69
N GLY A 129 21.06 -9.16 0.65
CA GLY A 129 21.15 -7.85 1.29
C GLY A 129 21.13 -7.92 2.82
N HIS A 130 20.45 -8.92 3.41
CA HIS A 130 20.54 -9.17 4.86
C HIS A 130 21.97 -9.60 5.28
N ALA A 131 22.66 -10.39 4.45
CA ALA A 131 24.07 -10.73 4.68
C ALA A 131 25.00 -9.51 4.52
N ALA A 132 24.73 -8.63 3.56
CA ALA A 132 25.44 -7.36 3.40
C ALA A 132 25.23 -6.43 4.62
N ARG A 133 23.99 -6.28 5.10
CA ARG A 133 23.63 -5.53 6.32
C ARG A 133 24.37 -6.05 7.56
N LEU A 134 24.57 -7.36 7.67
CA LEU A 134 25.34 -7.98 8.76
C LEU A 134 26.85 -7.74 8.63
N ARG A 135 27.38 -7.64 7.40
CA ARG A 135 28.78 -7.32 7.14
C ARG A 135 29.08 -5.83 7.38
N ASP A 136 28.17 -4.96 6.96
CA ASP A 136 28.24 -3.51 7.11
C ASP A 136 27.69 -3.04 8.47
N TRP A 137 27.60 -3.95 9.45
CA TRP A 137 27.11 -3.70 10.81
C TRP A 137 27.81 -2.52 11.53
N ALA A 138 29.00 -2.10 11.06
CA ALA A 138 29.66 -0.88 11.50
C ALA A 138 28.89 0.41 11.14
N ILE A 139 28.18 0.47 10.01
CA ILE A 139 27.32 1.58 9.58
C ILE A 139 25.95 1.55 10.32
N GLY A 140 25.54 0.37 10.81
CA GLY A 140 24.23 0.15 11.43
C GLY A 140 24.13 0.42 12.93
N ARG A 141 25.24 0.72 13.64
CA ARG A 141 25.24 0.95 15.10
C ARG A 141 24.60 2.29 15.49
N ASP A 142 24.80 3.31 14.65
CA ASP A 142 24.16 4.61 14.76
C ASP A 142 23.67 5.04 13.37
N LYS A 143 22.40 4.72 13.08
CA LYS A 143 21.73 5.03 11.81
C LYS A 143 21.60 6.53 11.58
N ASP A 144 21.81 7.33 12.62
CA ASP A 144 21.55 8.76 12.65
C ASP A 144 22.84 9.59 12.70
N SER A 145 24.00 8.94 12.79
CA SER A 145 25.30 9.62 12.70
C SER A 145 25.49 10.27 11.32
N GLU A 146 26.21 11.38 11.26
CA GLU A 146 26.47 12.12 10.01
C GLU A 146 27.11 11.22 8.94
N ASP A 147 28.02 10.32 9.35
CA ASP A 147 28.70 9.38 8.47
C ASP A 147 27.74 8.34 7.86
N SER A 148 26.82 7.79 8.67
CA SER A 148 25.80 6.84 8.21
C SER A 148 24.81 7.50 7.27
N VAL A 149 24.34 8.70 7.60
CA VAL A 149 23.42 9.48 6.75
C VAL A 149 24.06 9.78 5.40
N ALA A 150 25.32 10.21 5.39
CA ALA A 150 26.06 10.44 4.15
C ALA A 150 26.24 9.16 3.33
N ALA A 151 26.46 8.00 3.97
CA ALA A 151 26.54 6.71 3.30
C ALA A 151 25.21 6.30 2.65
N TYR A 152 24.10 6.46 3.36
CA TYR A 152 22.75 6.20 2.83
C TYR A 152 22.40 7.11 1.65
N GLN A 153 22.75 8.40 1.73
CA GLN A 153 22.55 9.35 0.64
C GLN A 153 23.38 8.99 -0.60
N ARG A 154 24.64 8.56 -0.42
CA ARG A 154 25.48 8.08 -1.53
C ARG A 154 24.87 6.85 -2.19
N LEU A 155 24.45 5.85 -1.41
CA LEU A 155 23.80 4.66 -1.96
C LEU A 155 22.50 5.01 -2.70
N ALA A 156 21.69 5.90 -2.12
CA ALA A 156 20.47 6.37 -2.76
C ALA A 156 20.76 7.06 -4.11
N HIS A 157 21.80 7.89 -4.15
CA HIS A 157 22.25 8.54 -5.38
C HIS A 157 22.72 7.52 -6.42
N ASP A 158 23.55 6.56 -6.02
CA ASP A 158 24.06 5.52 -6.91
C ASP A 158 22.93 4.69 -7.55
N ILE A 159 21.92 4.32 -6.75
CA ILE A 159 20.73 3.60 -7.25
C ILE A 159 19.94 4.48 -8.21
N ILE A 160 19.67 5.73 -7.84
CA ILE A 160 18.81 6.60 -8.64
C ILE A 160 19.44 6.97 -9.99
N THR A 161 20.77 7.11 -10.04
CA THR A 161 21.50 7.37 -11.29
C THR A 161 21.53 6.18 -12.25
N ALA A 162 21.20 4.97 -11.77
CA ALA A 162 21.06 3.79 -12.62
C ALA A 162 19.66 3.71 -13.27
N LEU A 163 18.68 4.43 -12.75
CA LEU A 163 17.33 4.43 -13.34
C LEU A 163 17.32 5.18 -14.69
N PRO A 164 16.45 4.78 -15.63
CA PRO A 164 16.27 5.50 -16.88
C PRO A 164 15.93 6.98 -16.64
N GLU A 165 16.62 7.89 -17.34
CA GLU A 165 16.50 9.34 -17.16
C GLU A 165 15.09 9.86 -17.43
N GLU A 166 14.31 9.13 -18.23
CA GLU A 166 12.95 9.53 -18.62
C GLU A 166 11.95 9.48 -17.46
N PHE A 167 12.25 8.73 -16.40
CA PHE A 167 11.48 8.79 -15.16
C PHE A 167 11.77 10.06 -14.35
N GLY A 168 12.74 10.89 -14.75
CA GLY A 168 13.08 12.17 -14.12
C GLY A 168 13.13 12.10 -12.60
N PRO A 169 13.87 11.14 -12.01
CA PRO A 169 13.81 10.89 -10.58
C PRO A 169 14.34 12.09 -9.82
N ALA A 170 13.60 12.48 -8.79
CA ALA A 170 13.85 13.73 -8.11
C ALA A 170 13.71 13.51 -6.59
N PRO A 171 14.70 13.83 -5.75
CA PRO A 171 14.65 13.53 -4.31
C PRO A 171 13.52 14.28 -3.60
N ALA A 172 12.74 13.60 -2.77
CA ALA A 172 11.71 14.23 -1.95
C ALA A 172 12.36 15.09 -0.85
N THR A 173 11.73 16.21 -0.48
CA THR A 173 12.17 17.02 0.67
C THR A 173 11.52 16.54 1.96
N ALA A 174 12.02 16.96 3.13
CA ALA A 174 11.44 16.58 4.41
C ALA A 174 9.96 16.99 4.51
N ASP A 175 9.61 18.22 4.07
CA ASP A 175 8.23 18.70 3.98
C ASP A 175 7.34 17.80 3.10
N MET A 176 7.89 17.27 2.00
CA MET A 176 7.15 16.35 1.13
C MET A 176 6.94 14.98 1.79
N ILE A 177 7.89 14.53 2.61
CA ILE A 177 7.78 13.28 3.36
C ILE A 177 6.78 13.42 4.52
N ASP A 178 6.77 14.56 5.23
CA ASP A 178 5.70 14.89 6.20
C ASP A 178 4.33 14.90 5.52
N TRP A 179 4.23 15.56 4.35
CA TRP A 179 3.02 15.51 3.54
C TRP A 179 2.63 14.08 3.13
N PHE A 180 3.61 13.26 2.73
CA PHE A 180 3.39 11.87 2.33
C PHE A 180 2.83 11.05 3.49
N TRP A 181 3.36 11.22 4.70
CA TRP A 181 2.81 10.62 5.91
C TRP A 181 1.35 11.05 6.11
N ARG A 182 1.06 12.35 6.12
CA ARG A 182 -0.30 12.88 6.33
C ARG A 182 -1.30 12.40 5.28
N HIS A 183 -0.89 12.39 4.01
CA HIS A 183 -1.73 11.92 2.89
C HIS A 183 -2.11 10.45 3.05
N ASN A 184 -1.16 9.59 3.41
CA ASN A 184 -1.45 8.17 3.59
C ASN A 184 -2.25 7.89 4.87
N THR A 185 -2.03 8.67 5.93
CA THR A 185 -2.70 8.48 7.23
C THR A 185 -4.14 9.00 7.24
N TRP A 186 -4.41 10.15 6.62
CA TRP A 186 -5.77 10.74 6.53
C TRP A 186 -6.28 10.76 5.08
N ARG A 187 -6.10 9.65 4.37
CA ARG A 187 -6.50 9.52 2.97
C ARG A 187 -7.99 9.83 2.77
N GLY A 188 -8.33 10.57 1.73
CA GLY A 188 -9.72 10.96 1.45
C GLY A 188 -10.22 12.19 2.21
N VAL A 189 -9.52 12.66 3.24
CA VAL A 189 -9.88 13.89 3.97
C VAL A 189 -8.74 14.91 4.05
N TYR A 190 -7.49 14.48 3.90
CA TYR A 190 -6.34 15.37 3.79
C TYR A 190 -6.16 15.86 2.34
N ASP A 191 -6.74 17.03 2.05
CA ASP A 191 -6.79 17.59 0.69
C ASP A 191 -5.74 18.69 0.44
N SER A 192 -4.57 18.57 1.06
CA SER A 192 -3.47 19.52 0.81
C SER A 192 -2.69 19.12 -0.44
N PRO A 193 -2.36 20.05 -1.35
CA PRO A 193 -1.51 19.77 -2.50
C PRO A 193 -0.07 19.48 -2.03
N LEU A 194 0.69 18.76 -2.87
CA LEU A 194 2.10 18.50 -2.58
C LEU A 194 2.87 19.83 -2.34
N PRO A 195 3.65 19.92 -1.23
CA PRO A 195 4.52 21.05 -0.95
C PRO A 195 5.49 21.35 -2.09
N ARG A 196 5.94 22.60 -2.20
CA ARG A 196 7.01 22.93 -3.15
C ARG A 196 8.33 22.43 -2.61
N ARG A 197 9.23 22.04 -3.52
CA ARG A 197 10.63 21.89 -3.15
C ARG A 197 11.19 23.24 -2.72
N ARG A 198 11.71 23.27 -1.51
CA ARG A 198 12.54 24.36 -1.00
C ARG A 198 13.99 23.89 -1.04
N THR A 199 14.91 24.83 -1.24
CA THR A 199 16.34 24.54 -1.39
C THR A 199 16.96 24.00 -0.09
N ALA A 200 16.36 24.34 1.05
CA ALA A 200 16.71 23.80 2.36
C ALA A 200 15.42 23.28 3.02
N SER A 201 15.49 22.07 3.56
CA SER A 201 14.49 21.51 4.46
C SER A 201 15.22 21.06 5.72
N GLU A 202 14.74 21.54 6.86
CA GLU A 202 15.28 21.13 8.14
C GLU A 202 14.89 19.66 8.42
N PRO A 203 15.71 18.94 9.19
CA PRO A 203 15.33 17.64 9.73
C PRO A 203 14.01 17.73 10.49
N ILE A 204 13.16 16.73 10.35
CA ILE A 204 11.90 16.62 11.11
C ILE A 204 12.01 15.42 12.04
N ASP A 205 11.77 15.64 13.34
CA ASP A 205 11.64 14.55 14.30
C ASP A 205 10.27 13.86 14.14
N GLY A 206 10.26 12.53 14.22
CA GLY A 206 9.03 11.74 14.14
C GLY A 206 7.99 12.11 15.19
N ALA A 207 8.41 12.63 16.35
CA ALA A 207 7.52 13.12 17.40
C ALA A 207 6.73 14.38 16.99
N GLU A 208 7.18 15.12 15.98
CA GLU A 208 6.45 16.27 15.42
C GLU A 208 5.35 15.85 14.45
N LEU A 209 5.39 14.60 13.97
CA LEU A 209 4.37 14.06 13.09
C LEU A 209 3.09 13.77 13.89
N PRO A 210 1.91 14.08 13.33
CA PRO A 210 0.65 13.95 14.05
C PRO A 210 0.37 12.49 14.43
N GLU A 211 -0.10 12.28 15.66
CA GLU A 211 -0.60 10.97 16.11
C GLU A 211 -1.87 10.59 15.34
N ALA A 212 -1.97 9.31 14.98
CA ALA A 212 -3.15 8.71 14.39
C ALA A 212 -3.69 7.57 15.26
N ARG A 213 -5.01 7.54 15.42
CA ARG A 213 -5.76 6.45 16.07
C ARG A 213 -6.46 5.61 15.03
N PHE A 214 -6.13 4.33 15.01
CA PHE A 214 -6.67 3.32 14.11
C PHE A 214 -7.74 2.50 14.82
N ASP A 215 -8.94 2.48 14.24
CA ASP A 215 -10.12 1.77 14.72
C ASP A 215 -10.64 0.83 13.63
N ASP A 216 -10.30 -0.45 13.74
CA ASP A 216 -10.71 -1.49 12.80
C ASP A 216 -12.20 -1.79 12.94
N GLY A 217 -12.94 -1.64 11.84
CA GLY A 217 -14.39 -1.85 11.78
C GLY A 217 -15.20 -0.75 12.46
N ASP A 218 -14.59 0.40 12.74
CA ASP A 218 -15.19 1.57 13.41
C ASP A 218 -15.91 1.23 14.73
N GLN A 219 -15.27 0.38 15.54
CA GLN A 219 -15.86 -0.18 16.74
C GLN A 219 -15.95 0.80 17.90
N HIS A 220 -15.13 1.85 17.90
CA HIS A 220 -15.09 2.85 18.96
C HIS A 220 -16.03 4.04 18.70
N HIS A 221 -16.29 4.42 17.45
CA HIS A 221 -17.23 5.49 17.11
C HIS A 221 -18.68 5.04 17.16
N HIS A 222 -18.99 3.94 16.48
CA HIS A 222 -20.32 3.36 16.56
C HIS A 222 -20.49 2.82 17.97
N ARG A 223 -21.53 3.29 18.65
CA ARG A 223 -22.01 2.66 19.89
C ARG A 223 -22.55 1.28 19.55
N SER A 224 -21.69 0.34 19.19
CA SER A 224 -22.02 -1.08 19.28
C SER A 224 -22.49 -1.29 20.72
N PRO A 225 -23.69 -1.86 20.94
CA PRO A 225 -24.18 -2.09 22.28
C PRO A 225 -23.10 -2.82 23.07
N GLU A 226 -22.73 -2.30 24.24
CA GLU A 226 -21.84 -3.05 25.11
C GLU A 226 -22.52 -4.39 25.40
N LEU A 227 -21.78 -5.48 25.24
CA LEU A 227 -22.32 -6.79 25.57
C LEU A 227 -22.68 -6.75 27.07
N PRO A 228 -23.94 -7.01 27.44
CA PRO A 228 -24.39 -6.93 28.83
C PRO A 228 -23.93 -8.18 29.60
N LEU A 229 -22.66 -8.58 29.46
CA LEU A 229 -22.09 -9.82 30.01
C LEU A 229 -22.28 -9.95 31.51
N ARG A 230 -22.33 -8.82 32.25
CA ARG A 230 -22.67 -8.80 33.68
C ARG A 230 -24.12 -9.21 33.92
N SER A 231 -25.04 -8.62 33.16
CA SER A 231 -26.47 -8.92 33.28
C SER A 231 -26.76 -10.34 32.81
N VAL A 232 -26.12 -10.79 31.72
CA VAL A 232 -26.22 -12.18 31.22
C VAL A 232 -25.69 -13.15 32.26
N ALA A 233 -24.52 -12.89 32.87
CA ALA A 233 -23.99 -13.73 33.94
C ALA A 233 -24.92 -13.78 35.16
N ALA A 234 -25.51 -12.64 35.55
CA ALA A 234 -26.45 -12.57 36.67
C ALA A 234 -27.73 -13.37 36.40
N VAL A 235 -28.32 -13.26 35.20
CA VAL A 235 -29.53 -13.98 34.81
C VAL A 235 -29.26 -15.49 34.72
N LEU A 236 -28.17 -15.89 34.07
CA LEU A 236 -27.79 -17.31 33.97
C LEU A 236 -27.45 -17.91 35.34
N GLY A 237 -26.78 -17.16 36.21
CA GLY A 237 -26.49 -17.57 37.58
C GLY A 237 -27.75 -17.72 38.44
N ALA A 238 -28.68 -16.77 38.36
CA ALA A 238 -29.97 -16.85 39.07
C ALA A 238 -30.83 -18.02 38.56
N GLY A 239 -30.87 -18.24 37.24
CA GLY A 239 -31.55 -19.38 36.62
C GLY A 239 -30.93 -20.72 37.05
N ALA A 240 -29.60 -20.80 37.12
CA ALA A 240 -28.89 -21.98 37.60
C ALA A 240 -29.25 -22.33 39.05
N LEU A 241 -29.30 -21.32 39.93
CA LEU A 241 -29.73 -21.49 41.32
C LEU A 241 -31.19 -21.96 41.41
N GLY A 242 -32.09 -21.37 40.60
CA GLY A 242 -33.49 -21.80 40.54
C GLY A 242 -33.66 -23.25 40.10
N CYS A 243 -32.94 -23.69 39.06
CA CYS A 243 -32.95 -25.08 38.60
C CYS A 243 -32.35 -26.04 39.63
N ALA A 244 -31.30 -25.62 40.36
CA ALA A 244 -30.71 -26.43 41.42
C ALA A 244 -31.72 -26.67 42.57
N VAL A 245 -32.44 -25.62 43.00
CA VAL A 245 -33.50 -25.71 44.02
C VAL A 245 -34.66 -26.60 43.55
N ALA A 246 -35.01 -26.55 42.26
CA ALA A 246 -36.05 -27.38 41.66
C ALA A 246 -35.63 -28.84 41.39
N GLY A 247 -34.41 -29.25 41.74
CA GLY A 247 -33.93 -30.62 41.53
C GLY A 247 -33.62 -30.97 40.07
N LEU A 248 -33.31 -29.97 39.23
CA LEU A 248 -32.97 -30.14 37.81
C LEU A 248 -31.46 -29.91 37.60
N PRO A 249 -30.59 -30.93 37.77
CA PRO A 249 -29.14 -30.74 37.83
C PRO A 249 -28.51 -30.38 36.48
N ALA A 250 -29.01 -30.93 35.37
CA ALA A 250 -28.48 -30.64 34.04
C ALA A 250 -28.63 -29.16 33.62
N PRO A 251 -29.83 -28.53 33.70
CA PRO A 251 -29.96 -27.11 33.39
C PRO A 251 -29.27 -26.20 34.42
N ALA A 252 -29.16 -26.63 35.68
CA ALA A 252 -28.41 -25.89 36.70
C ALA A 252 -26.92 -25.77 36.34
N LEU A 253 -26.29 -26.89 35.94
CA LEU A 253 -24.89 -26.90 35.49
C LEU A 253 -24.69 -26.08 34.20
N ALA A 254 -25.61 -26.20 33.24
CA ALA A 254 -25.53 -25.42 31.99
C ALA A 254 -25.62 -23.90 32.24
N GLY A 255 -26.53 -23.46 33.11
CA GLY A 255 -26.66 -22.06 33.51
C GLY A 255 -25.41 -21.55 34.25
N ALA A 256 -24.87 -22.33 35.19
CA ALA A 256 -23.66 -21.97 35.93
C ALA A 256 -22.43 -21.85 35.00
N ALA A 257 -22.26 -22.80 34.06
CA ALA A 257 -21.21 -22.75 33.06
C ALA A 257 -21.34 -21.53 32.13
N GLY A 258 -22.56 -21.21 31.69
CA GLY A 258 -22.83 -20.02 30.88
C GLY A 258 -22.55 -18.71 31.62
N ALA A 259 -22.88 -18.63 32.91
CA ALA A 259 -22.58 -17.47 33.75
C ALA A 259 -21.06 -17.28 33.93
N ALA A 260 -20.32 -18.37 34.18
CA ALA A 260 -18.87 -18.35 34.27
C ALA A 260 -18.21 -17.94 32.95
N ALA A 261 -18.68 -18.46 31.81
CA ALA A 261 -18.19 -18.10 30.49
C ALA A 261 -18.40 -16.60 30.18
N ALA A 262 -19.57 -16.04 30.51
CA ALA A 262 -19.83 -14.61 30.34
C ALA A 262 -18.92 -13.72 31.19
N LEU A 263 -18.61 -14.13 32.42
CA LEU A 263 -17.65 -13.42 33.29
C LEU A 263 -16.22 -13.54 32.78
N LEU A 264 -15.79 -14.71 32.34
CA LEU A 264 -14.47 -14.94 31.75
C LEU A 264 -14.27 -14.12 30.48
N ALA A 265 -15.26 -14.09 29.58
CA ALA A 265 -15.24 -13.26 28.38
C ALA A 265 -15.07 -11.77 28.72
N ARG A 266 -15.77 -11.30 29.76
CA ARG A 266 -15.63 -9.92 30.24
C ARG A 266 -14.25 -9.63 30.83
N LEU A 267 -13.71 -10.55 31.64
CA LEU A 267 -12.36 -10.45 32.22
C LEU A 267 -11.28 -10.47 31.14
N ALA A 268 -11.50 -11.20 30.05
CA ALA A 268 -10.66 -11.22 28.85
C ALA A 268 -10.79 -9.96 27.97
N GLY A 269 -11.56 -8.95 28.40
CA GLY A 269 -11.68 -7.67 27.69
C GLY A 269 -12.71 -7.66 26.55
N ILE A 270 -13.48 -8.73 26.36
CA ILE A 270 -14.56 -8.79 25.36
C ILE A 270 -15.71 -7.91 25.86
N ARG A 271 -15.80 -6.68 25.34
CA ARG A 271 -16.82 -5.69 25.72
C ARG A 271 -17.84 -5.41 24.63
N ARG A 272 -17.52 -5.72 23.37
CA ARG A 272 -18.33 -5.40 22.19
C ARG A 272 -18.32 -6.59 21.22
N ILE A 273 -19.37 -6.69 20.40
CA ILE A 273 -19.40 -7.62 19.28
C ILE A 273 -18.39 -7.11 18.24
N PRO A 274 -17.45 -7.94 17.76
CA PRO A 274 -16.55 -7.54 16.68
C PRO A 274 -17.34 -7.05 15.47
N SER A 275 -16.96 -5.89 14.95
CA SER A 275 -17.50 -5.40 13.69
C SER A 275 -16.90 -6.24 12.55
N TRP A 276 -17.76 -6.72 11.64
CA TRP A 276 -17.34 -7.41 10.42
C TRP A 276 -17.11 -6.43 9.26
N THR A 277 -17.29 -5.13 9.52
CA THR A 277 -17.06 -4.08 8.54
C THR A 277 -15.57 -4.04 8.19
N ARG A 278 -15.26 -4.18 6.90
CA ARG A 278 -13.88 -4.19 6.38
C ARG A 278 -13.36 -2.76 6.14
N ALA A 279 -13.62 -1.87 7.08
CA ALA A 279 -13.22 -0.47 7.02
C ALA A 279 -12.29 -0.16 8.20
N LEU A 280 -11.24 0.60 7.94
CA LEU A 280 -10.35 1.15 8.94
C LEU A 280 -10.71 2.62 9.13
N ARG A 281 -11.13 3.02 10.34
CA ARG A 281 -11.28 4.44 10.66
C ARG A 281 -9.98 4.96 11.26
N VAL A 282 -9.47 6.05 10.69
CA VAL A 282 -8.31 6.79 11.21
C VAL A 282 -8.79 8.13 11.73
N SER A 283 -8.56 8.38 13.01
CA SER A 283 -8.95 9.62 13.69
C SER A 283 -7.72 10.37 14.20
N SER A 284 -7.80 11.70 14.23
CA SER A 284 -6.80 12.55 14.86
C SER A 284 -7.18 12.78 16.33
N PRO A 285 -6.36 12.34 17.32
CA PRO A 285 -6.66 12.53 18.74
C PRO A 285 -6.89 13.99 19.14
N GLU A 286 -6.16 14.90 18.50
CA GLU A 286 -6.21 16.34 18.72
C GLU A 286 -7.30 17.03 17.88
N GLY A 287 -8.06 16.28 17.07
CA GLY A 287 -9.07 16.83 16.18
C GLY A 287 -8.50 17.68 15.04
N ARG A 288 -7.22 17.52 14.70
CA ARG A 288 -6.54 18.30 13.64
C ARG A 288 -7.08 18.01 12.25
N TYR A 289 -7.57 16.79 12.05
CA TYR A 289 -8.16 16.32 10.79
C TYR A 289 -9.50 15.64 11.06
N PRO A 290 -10.45 15.70 10.10
CA PRO A 290 -11.63 14.85 10.12
C PRO A 290 -11.25 13.37 10.15
N ASP A 291 -12.21 12.53 10.54
CA ASP A 291 -12.02 11.09 10.46
C ASP A 291 -11.90 10.64 9.00
N SER A 292 -10.96 9.73 8.76
CA SER A 292 -10.72 9.11 7.45
C SER A 292 -11.18 7.67 7.51
N TYR A 293 -12.08 7.27 6.62
CA TYR A 293 -12.52 5.89 6.46
C TYR A 293 -11.78 5.27 5.29
N GLN A 294 -11.03 4.20 5.54
CA GLN A 294 -10.12 3.61 4.57
C GLN A 294 -10.34 2.11 4.38
N ALA A 295 -10.03 1.64 3.17
CA ALA A 295 -9.93 0.23 2.83
C ALA A 295 -8.65 -0.02 2.03
N ILE A 296 -7.85 -0.99 2.47
CA ILE A 296 -6.67 -1.46 1.73
C ILE A 296 -7.02 -2.80 1.08
N LEU A 297 -6.97 -2.83 -0.25
CA LEU A 297 -7.44 -3.93 -1.07
C LEU A 297 -6.25 -4.54 -1.82
N PRO A 298 -5.75 -5.71 -1.40
CA PRO A 298 -4.77 -6.43 -2.18
C PRO A 298 -5.40 -6.98 -3.46
N VAL A 299 -4.70 -6.82 -4.58
CA VAL A 299 -5.07 -7.46 -5.85
C VAL A 299 -4.59 -8.91 -5.78
N VAL A 300 -5.52 -9.82 -5.52
CA VAL A 300 -5.22 -11.25 -5.28
C VAL A 300 -5.41 -12.12 -6.52
N ASP A 301 -6.27 -11.72 -7.44
CA ASP A 301 -6.56 -12.46 -8.66
C ASP A 301 -5.95 -11.73 -9.86
N MET A 302 -4.95 -12.36 -10.47
CA MET A 302 -4.40 -11.95 -11.75
C MET A 302 -4.75 -12.97 -12.84
N PRO A 303 -4.96 -12.52 -14.09
CA PRO A 303 -5.19 -13.45 -15.20
C PRO A 303 -4.07 -14.49 -15.30
N LYS A 304 -4.41 -15.76 -15.58
CA LYS A 304 -3.43 -16.84 -15.72
C LYS A 304 -2.40 -16.59 -16.85
N ALA A 305 -2.75 -15.75 -17.82
CA ALA A 305 -1.85 -15.31 -18.89
C ALA A 305 -0.88 -14.19 -18.47
N GLY A 306 -0.98 -13.72 -17.22
CA GLY A 306 -0.29 -12.55 -16.72
C GLY A 306 -0.94 -11.23 -17.14
N ILE A 307 -0.32 -10.13 -16.73
CA ILE A 307 -0.62 -8.79 -17.20
C ILE A 307 0.22 -8.56 -18.46
N ALA A 308 -0.43 -8.40 -19.62
CA ALA A 308 0.27 -8.13 -20.86
C ALA A 308 0.43 -6.61 -21.03
N PHE A 309 1.67 -6.16 -21.17
CA PHE A 309 1.97 -4.77 -21.51
C PHE A 309 2.60 -4.72 -22.90
N PRO A 310 2.10 -3.88 -23.83
CA PRO A 310 0.98 -2.93 -23.68
C PRO A 310 -0.40 -3.60 -23.70
N GLY A 311 -1.35 -3.10 -22.91
CA GLY A 311 -2.77 -3.50 -22.98
C GLY A 311 -3.50 -3.58 -21.65
N SER A 312 -2.83 -3.98 -20.57
CA SER A 312 -3.43 -4.12 -19.24
C SER A 312 -3.15 -2.90 -18.35
N GLU A 313 -3.97 -1.85 -18.48
CA GLU A 313 -3.80 -0.56 -17.78
C GLU A 313 -4.76 -0.36 -16.59
N PHE A 314 -5.07 -1.43 -15.86
CA PHE A 314 -6.09 -1.41 -14.80
C PHE A 314 -5.82 -0.38 -13.67
N LEU A 315 -4.55 -0.02 -13.42
CA LEU A 315 -4.21 1.00 -12.41
C LEU A 315 -4.60 2.41 -12.81
N ALA A 316 -4.70 2.67 -14.12
CA ALA A 316 -5.07 4.00 -14.60
C ALA A 316 -6.59 4.20 -14.60
N ALA A 317 -7.38 3.11 -14.62
CA ALA A 317 -8.83 3.16 -14.41
C ALA A 317 -9.21 3.73 -13.03
N LEU A 318 -8.28 3.76 -12.07
CA LEU A 318 -8.49 4.40 -10.76
C LEU A 318 -8.70 5.92 -10.87
N ASP A 319 -8.18 6.55 -11.92
CA ASP A 319 -8.33 7.99 -12.14
C ASP A 319 -9.71 8.36 -12.71
N ASP A 320 -10.45 7.39 -13.28
CA ASP A 320 -11.79 7.59 -13.86
C ASP A 320 -12.92 7.44 -12.83
N LEU A 321 -12.60 7.01 -11.60
CA LEU A 321 -13.56 6.79 -10.53
C LEU A 321 -13.90 8.09 -9.79
N ASP A 322 -14.99 8.73 -10.19
CA ASP A 322 -15.54 9.91 -9.50
C ASP A 322 -16.63 9.52 -8.48
N THR A 323 -16.21 9.11 -7.28
CA THR A 323 -17.11 8.67 -6.21
C THR A 323 -17.03 9.53 -4.94
N GLY A 324 -16.22 10.60 -4.96
CA GLY A 324 -15.89 11.40 -3.77
C GLY A 324 -14.85 10.76 -2.84
N ALA A 325 -14.32 9.59 -3.18
CA ALA A 325 -13.19 8.97 -2.48
C ALA A 325 -11.86 9.26 -3.18
N THR A 326 -10.76 9.10 -2.44
CA THR A 326 -9.40 9.11 -2.98
C THR A 326 -8.95 7.67 -3.23
N PHE A 327 -8.60 7.37 -4.48
CA PHE A 327 -8.06 6.07 -4.90
C PHE A 327 -6.55 6.21 -5.13
N ASP A 328 -5.77 5.47 -4.36
CA ASP A 328 -4.32 5.39 -4.46
C ASP A 328 -3.89 3.95 -4.65
N PHE A 329 -2.66 3.74 -5.12
CA PHE A 329 -2.10 2.40 -5.19
C PHE A 329 -0.66 2.37 -4.67
N ALA A 330 -0.25 1.19 -4.23
CA ALA A 330 1.12 0.87 -3.87
C ALA A 330 1.50 -0.46 -4.52
N VAL A 331 2.73 -0.53 -5.03
CA VAL A 331 3.33 -1.74 -5.58
C VAL A 331 4.61 -2.01 -4.80
N ASN A 332 4.63 -3.13 -4.07
CA ASN A 332 5.86 -3.62 -3.45
C ASN A 332 6.61 -4.51 -4.43
N LEU A 333 7.91 -4.27 -4.58
CA LEU A 333 8.76 -4.94 -5.55
C LEU A 333 9.89 -5.65 -4.82
N VAL A 334 9.89 -6.98 -4.91
CA VAL A 334 10.88 -7.86 -4.28
C VAL A 334 11.59 -8.64 -5.37
N THR A 335 12.87 -8.30 -5.60
CA THR A 335 13.73 -9.05 -6.50
C THR A 335 14.26 -10.28 -5.76
N LEU A 336 14.26 -11.43 -6.46
CA LEU A 336 14.77 -12.69 -5.92
C LEU A 336 16.02 -13.12 -6.67
N SER A 337 16.83 -13.97 -6.04
CA SER A 337 17.98 -14.54 -6.74
C SER A 337 17.49 -15.56 -7.77
N ARG A 338 18.09 -15.49 -8.95
CA ARG A 338 17.79 -16.39 -10.06
C ARG A 338 18.01 -17.86 -9.70
N GLU A 339 19.07 -18.16 -8.96
CA GLU A 339 19.40 -19.52 -8.52
C GLU A 339 18.32 -20.10 -7.59
N LEU A 340 17.81 -19.30 -6.64
CA LEU A 340 16.74 -19.74 -5.74
C LEU A 340 15.45 -20.01 -6.51
N GLU A 341 15.16 -19.20 -7.52
CA GLU A 341 13.97 -19.36 -8.36
C GLU A 341 14.06 -20.53 -9.34
N PHE A 342 15.25 -20.85 -9.87
CA PHE A 342 15.46 -22.12 -10.57
C PHE A 342 15.22 -23.31 -9.66
N ALA A 343 15.83 -23.32 -8.47
CA ALA A 343 15.61 -24.40 -7.50
C ALA A 343 14.15 -24.52 -7.08
N ARG A 344 13.40 -23.42 -7.03
CA ARG A 344 11.95 -23.41 -6.76
C ARG A 344 11.17 -23.99 -7.95
N ASN A 345 11.48 -23.58 -9.18
CA ASN A 345 10.84 -24.08 -10.39
C ASN A 345 11.08 -25.60 -10.57
N ASP A 346 12.30 -26.07 -10.33
CA ASP A 346 12.65 -27.50 -10.42
C ASP A 346 11.88 -28.34 -9.40
N ARG A 347 11.74 -27.85 -8.16
CA ARG A 347 10.88 -28.51 -7.15
C ARG A 347 9.41 -28.51 -7.55
N ALA A 348 8.90 -27.39 -8.09
CA ALA A 348 7.52 -27.28 -8.54
C ALA A 348 7.22 -28.25 -9.69
N LYS A 349 8.18 -28.40 -10.63
CA LYS A 349 8.12 -29.39 -11.70
C LYS A 349 8.08 -30.82 -11.16
N GLY A 350 8.99 -31.17 -10.25
CA GLY A 350 9.00 -32.49 -9.61
C GLY A 350 7.66 -32.83 -8.93
N ASN A 351 7.09 -31.87 -8.20
CA ASN A 351 5.77 -32.03 -7.57
C ASN A 351 4.63 -32.25 -8.58
N ILE A 352 4.71 -31.65 -9.77
CA ILE A 352 3.73 -31.87 -10.85
C ILE A 352 3.92 -33.24 -11.48
N ASP A 353 5.18 -33.66 -11.73
CA ASP A 353 5.50 -34.99 -12.27
C ASP A 353 5.03 -36.11 -11.31
N ASP A 354 5.18 -35.90 -10.00
CA ASP A 354 4.66 -36.78 -8.96
C ASP A 354 3.12 -36.84 -8.98
N GLN A 355 2.45 -35.69 -9.11
CA GLN A 355 0.98 -35.63 -9.23
C GLN A 355 0.47 -36.32 -10.50
N PHE A 356 1.16 -36.17 -11.63
CA PHE A 356 0.84 -36.92 -12.86
C PHE A 356 0.95 -38.42 -12.64
N THR A 357 2.00 -38.87 -11.94
CA THR A 357 2.21 -40.30 -11.66
C THR A 357 1.12 -40.86 -10.73
N GLN A 358 0.69 -40.08 -9.74
CA GLN A 358 -0.34 -40.48 -8.77
C GLN A 358 -1.77 -40.41 -9.32
N ARG A 359 -2.06 -39.51 -10.27
CA ARG A 359 -3.43 -39.22 -10.77
C ARG A 359 -3.80 -39.90 -12.09
N ARG A 360 -3.00 -40.86 -12.57
CA ARG A 360 -3.18 -41.59 -13.85
C ARG A 360 -4.58 -42.19 -14.12
N ASP A 361 -5.51 -42.15 -13.17
CA ASP A 361 -6.86 -42.74 -13.29
C ASP A 361 -8.02 -41.75 -13.06
N VAL A 362 -7.77 -40.44 -12.89
CA VAL A 362 -8.83 -39.44 -12.64
C VAL A 362 -9.17 -38.67 -13.91
N ARG A 363 -10.37 -38.90 -14.46
CA ARG A 363 -10.90 -38.14 -15.61
C ARG A 363 -10.89 -36.63 -15.31
N HIS A 364 -10.23 -35.85 -16.17
CA HIS A 364 -10.08 -34.37 -16.18
C HIS A 364 -8.97 -33.73 -15.32
N GLY A 365 -8.19 -34.48 -14.53
CA GLY A 365 -7.06 -33.90 -13.78
C GLY A 365 -5.87 -33.47 -14.65
N ASP A 366 -5.67 -34.13 -15.80
CA ASP A 366 -4.45 -33.96 -16.61
C ASP A 366 -4.37 -32.63 -17.35
N ALA A 367 -5.50 -32.02 -17.71
CA ALA A 367 -5.51 -30.78 -18.50
C ALA A 367 -4.97 -29.57 -17.70
N GLU A 368 -5.33 -29.47 -16.41
CA GLU A 368 -4.85 -28.41 -15.53
C GLU A 368 -3.35 -28.59 -15.20
N LEU A 369 -2.93 -29.83 -14.95
CA LEU A 369 -1.51 -30.15 -14.73
C LEU A 369 -0.67 -29.86 -15.98
N LEU A 370 -1.16 -30.20 -17.18
CA LEU A 370 -0.49 -29.89 -18.44
C LEU A 370 -0.36 -28.39 -18.68
N ALA A 371 -1.41 -27.61 -18.37
CA ALA A 371 -1.37 -26.16 -18.46
C ALA A 371 -0.32 -25.57 -17.50
N THR A 372 -0.28 -26.05 -16.26
CA THR A 372 0.66 -25.61 -15.24
C THR A 372 2.10 -25.98 -15.61
N ALA A 373 2.33 -27.19 -16.13
CA ALA A 373 3.63 -27.64 -16.62
C ALA A 373 4.13 -26.76 -17.78
N ARG A 374 3.25 -26.38 -18.72
CA ARG A 374 3.59 -25.44 -19.81
C ARG A 374 3.96 -24.06 -19.27
N GLN A 375 3.22 -23.54 -18.28
CA GLN A 375 3.53 -22.26 -17.65
C GLN A 375 4.89 -22.27 -16.94
N LEU A 376 5.21 -23.35 -16.20
CA LEU A 376 6.52 -23.47 -15.56
C LEU A 376 7.66 -23.57 -16.59
N ALA A 377 7.46 -24.30 -17.68
CA ALA A 377 8.43 -24.40 -18.76
C ALA A 377 8.64 -23.06 -19.48
N GLU A 378 7.56 -22.32 -19.72
CA GLU A 378 7.61 -20.98 -20.32
C GLU A 378 8.34 -19.99 -19.40
N TYR A 379 8.01 -19.98 -18.11
CA TYR A 379 8.72 -19.17 -17.13
C TYR A 379 10.22 -19.52 -17.07
N HIS A 380 10.56 -20.81 -17.07
CA HIS A 380 11.96 -21.25 -17.12
C HIS A 380 12.66 -20.77 -18.41
N ARG A 381 11.98 -20.83 -19.56
CA ARG A 381 12.50 -20.32 -20.84
C ARG A 381 12.80 -18.82 -20.76
N GLN A 382 11.88 -18.04 -20.21
CA GLN A 382 12.03 -16.59 -20.04
C GLN A 382 13.18 -16.27 -19.08
N LEU A 383 13.23 -16.93 -17.92
CA LEU A 383 14.30 -16.73 -16.93
C LEU A 383 15.68 -17.15 -17.46
N SER A 384 15.73 -18.12 -18.38
CA SER A 384 16.96 -18.59 -19.03
C SER A 384 17.37 -17.77 -20.26
N ALA A 385 16.53 -16.84 -20.73
CA ALA A 385 16.77 -16.12 -21.98
C ALA A 385 18.02 -15.22 -21.94
N THR A 386 18.32 -14.59 -20.81
CA THR A 386 19.50 -13.72 -20.64
C THR A 386 20.07 -13.86 -19.23
N ILE A 387 21.37 -13.63 -19.05
CA ILE A 387 22.02 -13.73 -17.73
C ILE A 387 21.45 -12.72 -16.73
N ASP A 388 21.01 -11.57 -17.23
CA ASP A 388 20.50 -10.44 -16.47
C ASP A 388 19.01 -10.55 -16.08
N GLU A 389 18.32 -11.62 -16.50
CA GLU A 389 16.94 -11.82 -16.08
C GLU A 389 16.87 -12.13 -14.59
N ARG A 390 16.09 -11.30 -13.88
CA ARG A 390 15.88 -11.42 -12.44
C ARG A 390 14.41 -11.65 -12.15
N PRO A 391 14.07 -12.70 -11.41
CA PRO A 391 12.71 -12.89 -10.93
C PRO A 391 12.29 -11.71 -10.05
N LEU A 392 11.07 -11.24 -10.28
CA LEU A 392 10.46 -10.14 -9.55
C LEU A 392 9.11 -10.59 -9.02
N GLN A 393 8.91 -10.44 -7.71
CA GLN A 393 7.60 -10.53 -7.11
C GLN A 393 7.05 -9.12 -6.92
N ALA A 394 5.82 -8.90 -7.40
CA ALA A 394 5.11 -7.64 -7.26
C ALA A 394 3.82 -7.87 -6.49
N ALA A 395 3.62 -7.12 -5.40
CA ALA A 395 2.36 -7.10 -4.66
C ALA A 395 1.66 -5.76 -4.91
N PHE A 396 0.46 -5.82 -5.49
CA PHE A 396 -0.35 -4.65 -5.81
C PHE A 396 -1.40 -4.43 -4.71
N LEU A 397 -1.43 -3.22 -4.18
CA LEU A 397 -2.38 -2.78 -3.16
C LEU A 397 -3.09 -1.53 -3.67
N ILE A 398 -4.41 -1.50 -3.56
CA ILE A 398 -5.21 -0.31 -3.82
C ILE A 398 -5.73 0.20 -2.48
N ALA A 399 -5.47 1.47 -2.19
CA ALA A 399 -5.90 2.14 -0.98
C ALA A 399 -7.01 3.13 -1.33
N VAL A 400 -8.19 2.91 -0.74
CA VAL A 400 -9.35 3.80 -0.91
C VAL A 400 -9.54 4.56 0.40
N GLY A 401 -9.67 5.88 0.34
CA GLY A 401 -9.97 6.72 1.50
C GLY A 401 -11.17 7.63 1.23
N ALA A 402 -12.08 7.75 2.20
CA ALA A 402 -13.32 8.51 2.10
C ALA A 402 -13.62 9.28 3.41
N PRO A 403 -14.43 10.35 3.35
CA PRO A 403 -14.83 11.12 4.53
C PRO A 403 -15.86 10.40 5.43
N ASP A 404 -16.57 9.40 4.90
CA ASP A 404 -17.62 8.68 5.63
C ASP A 404 -17.72 7.20 5.18
N PRO A 405 -18.33 6.32 6.01
CA PRO A 405 -18.45 4.90 5.68
C PRO A 405 -19.25 4.60 4.42
N SER A 406 -20.30 5.38 4.14
CA SER A 406 -21.20 5.11 3.01
C SER A 406 -20.51 5.40 1.67
N THR A 407 -19.75 6.50 1.61
CA THR A 407 -18.89 6.82 0.47
C THR A 407 -17.81 5.76 0.28
N LEU A 408 -17.20 5.25 1.37
CA LEU A 408 -16.20 4.18 1.27
C LEU A 408 -16.81 2.91 0.67
N ASP A 409 -17.93 2.43 1.20
CA ASP A 409 -18.58 1.20 0.73
C ASP A 409 -19.01 1.30 -0.75
N TYR A 410 -19.61 2.43 -1.13
CA TYR A 410 -19.96 2.71 -2.52
C TYR A 410 -18.72 2.71 -3.43
N SER A 411 -17.65 3.37 -3.01
CA SER A 411 -16.40 3.50 -3.77
C SER A 411 -15.69 2.16 -3.96
N VAL A 412 -15.65 1.33 -2.92
CA VAL A 412 -15.08 -0.03 -2.99
C VAL A 412 -15.90 -0.92 -3.92
N LYS A 413 -17.23 -0.82 -3.88
CA LYS A 413 -18.10 -1.55 -4.81
C LYS A 413 -17.83 -1.13 -6.25
N ARG A 414 -17.81 0.17 -6.52
CA ARG A 414 -17.57 0.71 -7.86
C ARG A 414 -16.19 0.32 -8.40
N LEU A 415 -15.16 0.39 -7.57
CA LEU A 415 -13.82 -0.06 -7.91
C LEU A 415 -13.78 -1.52 -8.34
N ARG A 416 -14.49 -2.41 -7.63
CA ARG A 416 -14.54 -3.83 -8.01
C ARG A 416 -15.23 -4.06 -9.34
N GLU A 417 -16.31 -3.34 -9.61
CA GLU A 417 -17.00 -3.37 -10.91
C GLU A 417 -16.04 -2.93 -12.03
N GLU A 418 -15.34 -1.81 -11.82
CA GLU A 418 -14.41 -1.26 -12.80
C GLU A 418 -13.23 -2.20 -13.07
N LEU A 419 -12.61 -2.75 -12.02
CA LEU A 419 -11.50 -3.69 -12.17
C LEU A 419 -11.93 -4.98 -12.89
N THR A 420 -13.16 -5.46 -12.64
CA THR A 420 -13.72 -6.63 -13.33
C THR A 420 -13.99 -6.35 -14.81
N ALA A 421 -14.32 -5.10 -15.17
CA ALA A 421 -14.51 -4.69 -16.55
C ALA A 421 -13.20 -4.40 -17.29
N SER A 422 -12.15 -4.01 -16.55
CA SER A 422 -10.85 -3.58 -17.11
C SER A 422 -9.83 -4.71 -17.33
N GLY A 423 -10.08 -5.91 -16.79
CA GLY A 423 -9.24 -7.11 -16.95
C GLY A 423 -9.79 -8.05 -18.01
#